data_AF-A0A1H9IX97-F1
#
_entry.id   AF-A0A1H9IX97-F1
#
_cell.length_a   1.000
_cell.length_b   1.000
_cell.length_c   1.000
_cell.angle_alpha   90.00
_cell.angle_beta   90.00
_cell.angle_gamma   90.00
#
_symmetry.space_group_name_H-M   'P 1'
#
loop_
_entity.id
_entity.type
_entity.pdbx_description
1 polymer ?
#
loop_
_entity_poly.entity_id
_entity_poly.type
_entity_poly.pdbx_seq_one_letter_code
_entity_poly.pdbx_strand_id
1 'polypeptide(L)'
;MNTPDPFREWDGAYVLGALSTADRLAYEQHLAQCASCEREVCGLAGVTALLSRVPEEWAVQSLGTGPEVPAAVLPRLVRAVRRRHLLVTAAAVLVAAVTGAVLGVLFCYL
;
A
#
# COMPACT_ATOMS: atom_id res chain seq x y z
N MET A 1 15.50 25.80 16.67
CA MET A 1 15.93 24.67 15.83
C MET A 1 14.71 24.20 15.06
N ASN A 2 14.72 24.28 13.73
CA ASN A 2 13.63 23.73 12.91
C ASN A 2 13.82 22.21 12.89
N THR A 3 12.79 21.47 13.28
CA THR A 3 12.78 20.01 13.14
C THR A 3 12.90 19.67 11.65
N PRO A 4 13.79 18.75 11.26
CA PRO A 4 13.88 18.29 9.87
C PRO A 4 12.55 17.72 9.40
N ASP A 5 12.13 18.10 8.20
CA ASP A 5 10.95 17.54 7.56
C ASP A 5 11.19 16.07 7.20
N PRO A 6 10.40 15.12 7.73
CA PRO A 6 10.60 13.69 7.51
C PRO A 6 10.36 13.25 6.05
N PHE A 7 9.68 14.08 5.24
CA PHE A 7 9.31 13.76 3.86
C PHE A 7 10.34 14.20 2.82
N ARG A 8 11.39 14.91 3.24
CA ARG A 8 12.35 15.56 2.34
C ARG A 8 13.10 14.60 1.40
N GLU A 9 13.27 13.35 1.81
CA GLU A 9 14.04 12.35 1.04
C GLU A 9 13.14 11.40 0.23
N TRP A 10 11.83 11.70 0.11
CA TRP A 10 10.84 10.79 -0.49
C TRP A 10 10.58 11.07 -1.97
N ASP A 11 11.08 12.19 -2.51
CA ASP A 11 10.84 12.67 -3.87
C ASP A 11 11.21 11.63 -4.95
N GLY A 12 12.40 11.03 -4.85
CA GLY A 12 12.89 10.01 -5.76
C GLY A 12 12.04 8.73 -5.74
N ALA A 13 11.70 8.25 -4.54
CA ALA A 13 10.86 7.08 -4.38
C ALA A 13 9.43 7.32 -4.88
N TYR A 14 8.91 8.54 -4.70
CA TYR A 14 7.60 8.93 -5.20
C TYR A 14 7.54 8.93 -6.73
N VAL A 15 8.47 9.61 -7.41
CA VAL A 15 8.44 9.73 -8.88
C VAL A 15 8.74 8.42 -9.61
N LEU A 16 9.52 7.53 -8.99
CA LEU A 16 9.79 6.19 -9.51
C LEU A 16 8.70 5.16 -9.13
N GLY A 17 7.69 5.57 -8.36
CA GLY A 17 6.60 4.68 -7.93
C GLY A 17 7.02 3.60 -6.94
N ALA A 18 8.12 3.81 -6.20
CA ALA A 18 8.69 2.86 -5.24
C ALA A 18 8.07 2.95 -3.84
N LEU A 19 7.25 3.96 -3.56
CA LEU A 19 6.54 4.09 -2.29
C LEU A 19 5.42 3.06 -2.15
N SER A 20 5.17 2.60 -0.91
CA SER A 20 3.97 1.84 -0.61
C SER A 20 2.71 2.70 -0.82
N THR A 21 1.54 2.09 -0.95
CA THR A 21 0.29 2.84 -1.13
C THR A 21 0.00 3.80 0.04
N ALA A 22 0.33 3.39 1.26
CA ALA A 22 0.13 4.22 2.45
C ALA A 22 1.11 5.39 2.47
N ASP A 23 2.40 5.13 2.18
CA ASP A 23 3.43 6.18 2.16
C ASP A 23 3.16 7.18 1.03
N ARG A 24 2.71 6.71 -0.14
CA ARG A 24 2.34 7.60 -1.24
C ARG A 24 1.22 8.55 -0.85
N LEU A 25 0.16 8.06 -0.20
CA LEU A 25 -0.94 8.91 0.27
C LEU A 25 -0.44 9.95 1.29
N ALA A 26 0.40 9.54 2.24
CA ALA A 26 0.98 10.44 3.23
C ALA A 26 1.83 11.53 2.57
N TYR A 27 2.63 11.17 1.56
CA TYR A 27 3.45 12.11 0.84
C TYR A 27 2.63 13.07 -0.02
N GLU A 28 1.59 12.60 -0.70
CA GLU A 28 0.66 13.45 -1.48
C GLU A 28 -0.04 14.49 -0.59
N GLN A 29 -0.44 14.11 0.62
CA GLN A 29 -1.00 15.03 1.62
C GLN A 29 0.02 16.10 2.04
N HIS A 30 1.28 15.72 2.20
CA HIS A 30 2.36 16.65 2.51
C HIS A 30 2.67 17.60 1.33
N LEU A 31 2.73 17.08 0.10
CA LEU A 31 2.97 17.88 -1.11
C LEU A 31 1.93 18.99 -1.29
N ALA A 32 0.67 18.74 -0.93
CA ALA A 32 -0.40 19.75 -0.97
C ALA A 32 -0.14 20.96 -0.04
N GLN A 33 0.80 20.85 0.90
CA GLN A 33 1.10 21.87 1.90
C GLN A 33 2.55 22.34 1.86
N CYS A 34 3.42 21.73 1.05
CA CYS A 34 4.86 21.96 1.07
C CYS A 34 5.43 22.26 -0.33
N ALA A 35 5.50 23.55 -0.67
CA ALA A 35 6.03 24.03 -1.96
C ALA A 35 7.53 23.73 -2.18
N SER A 36 8.32 23.39 -1.15
CA SER A 36 9.69 22.91 -1.34
C SER A 36 9.70 21.49 -1.89
N CYS A 37 8.94 20.59 -1.28
CA CYS A 37 8.86 19.19 -1.73
C CYS A 37 8.21 19.08 -3.11
N GLU A 38 7.20 19.91 -3.41
CA GLU A 38 6.63 20.00 -4.77
C GLU A 38 7.68 20.38 -5.82
N ARG A 39 8.53 21.37 -5.52
CA ARG A 39 9.63 21.78 -6.42
C ARG A 39 10.68 20.69 -6.60
N GLU A 40 11.01 19.93 -5.55
CA GLU A 40 11.96 18.81 -5.65
C GLU A 40 11.40 17.70 -6.57
N VAL A 41 10.13 17.33 -6.42
CA VAL A 41 9.44 16.40 -7.33
C VAL A 41 9.43 16.92 -8.78
N CYS A 42 9.09 18.19 -9.00
CA CYS A 42 9.13 18.78 -10.35
C CYS A 42 10.54 18.78 -10.94
N GLY A 43 11.58 18.98 -10.11
CA GLY A 43 12.98 18.93 -10.53
C GLY A 43 13.40 17.57 -11.08
N LEU A 44 12.78 16.48 -10.61
CA LEU A 44 13.05 15.12 -11.07
C LEU A 44 12.36 14.74 -12.38
N ALA A 45 11.35 15.51 -12.84
CA ALA A 45 10.61 15.20 -14.06
C ALA A 45 11.51 15.09 -15.32
N GLY A 46 12.60 15.86 -15.37
CA GLY A 46 13.58 15.76 -16.46
C GLY A 46 14.35 14.43 -16.44
N VAL A 47 14.74 13.96 -15.25
CA VAL A 47 15.47 12.69 -15.07
C VAL A 47 14.57 11.51 -15.37
N THR A 48 13.32 11.51 -14.90
CA THR A 48 12.37 10.42 -15.17
C THR A 48 12.02 10.30 -16.66
N ALA A 49 11.93 11.42 -17.39
CA ALA A 49 11.75 11.43 -18.84
C ALA A 49 12.96 10.88 -19.62
N LEU A 50 14.18 10.97 -19.07
CA LEU A 50 15.35 10.31 -19.64
C LEU A 50 15.34 8.81 -19.34
N LEU A 51 14.97 8.43 -18.11
CA LEU A 51 14.85 7.04 -17.70
C LEU A 51 13.81 6.27 -18.53
N SER A 52 12.73 6.93 -18.97
CA SER A 52 11.72 6.30 -19.84
C SER A 52 12.23 5.93 -21.24
N ARG A 53 13.44 6.36 -21.62
CA ARG A 53 14.10 6.00 -22.89
C ARG A 53 15.07 4.84 -22.75
N VAL A 54 15.35 4.39 -21.53
CA VAL A 54 16.22 3.25 -21.29
C VAL A 54 15.51 1.99 -21.81
N PRO A 55 16.16 1.22 -22.71
CA PRO A 55 15.57 -0.02 -23.21
C PRO A 55 15.31 -1.03 -22.07
N GLU A 56 14.19 -1.74 -22.14
CA GLU A 56 13.76 -2.68 -21.10
C GLU A 56 14.79 -3.81 -20.89
N GLU A 57 15.46 -4.24 -21.97
CA GLU A 57 16.49 -5.26 -21.92
C GLU A 57 17.69 -4.88 -21.02
N TRP A 58 17.97 -3.59 -20.88
CA TRP A 58 19.01 -3.09 -19.97
C TRP A 58 18.52 -3.07 -18.53
N ALA A 59 17.24 -2.80 -18.30
CA ALA A 59 16.65 -2.91 -16.96
C ALA A 59 16.71 -4.37 -16.48
N VAL A 60 16.32 -5.33 -17.31
CA VAL A 60 16.34 -6.76 -16.97
C VAL A 60 17.76 -7.29 -16.78
N GLN A 61 18.75 -6.84 -17.58
CA GLN A 61 20.15 -7.21 -17.35
C GLN A 61 20.74 -6.60 -16.06
N SER A 62 20.29 -5.41 -15.68
CA SER A 62 20.76 -4.73 -14.46
C SER A 62 20.14 -5.31 -13.19
N LEU A 63 18.91 -5.84 -13.30
CA LEU A 63 18.30 -6.71 -12.31
C LEU A 63 19.01 -8.06 -12.37
N GLY A 64 20.21 -8.16 -11.79
CA GLY A 64 20.84 -9.47 -11.54
C GLY A 64 19.83 -10.42 -10.90
N THR A 65 19.99 -11.74 -11.08
CA THR A 65 19.07 -12.78 -10.62
C THR A 65 18.48 -12.40 -9.27
N GLY A 66 17.23 -11.92 -9.28
CA GLY A 66 16.58 -11.40 -8.08
C GLY A 66 16.61 -12.45 -6.97
N PRO A 67 16.43 -12.06 -5.69
CA PRO A 67 16.41 -13.02 -4.61
C PRO A 67 15.44 -14.15 -4.97
N GLU A 68 15.92 -15.40 -5.00
CA GLU A 68 15.10 -16.56 -5.29
C GLU A 68 13.92 -16.56 -4.32
N VAL A 69 12.75 -16.10 -4.79
CA VAL A 69 11.55 -16.07 -3.96
C VAL A 69 11.19 -17.52 -3.70
N PRO A 70 11.22 -18.01 -2.44
CA PRO A 70 10.93 -19.40 -2.18
C PRO A 70 9.52 -19.72 -2.68
N ALA A 71 9.37 -20.82 -3.43
CA ALA A 71 8.08 -21.24 -4.00
C ALA A 71 6.95 -21.35 -2.95
N ALA A 72 7.29 -21.43 -1.66
CA ALA A 72 6.36 -21.46 -0.53
C ALA A 72 5.72 -20.10 -0.16
N VAL A 73 6.22 -18.96 -0.65
CA VAL A 73 5.71 -17.62 -0.28
C VAL A 73 4.26 -17.43 -0.74
N LEU A 74 3.96 -17.70 -2.02
CA LEU A 74 2.61 -17.54 -2.58
C LEU A 74 1.57 -18.42 -1.84
N PRO A 75 1.78 -19.74 -1.65
CA PRO A 75 0.87 -20.58 -0.88
C PRO A 75 0.65 -20.09 0.56
N ARG A 76 1.69 -19.56 1.22
CA ARG A 76 1.56 -19.04 2.59
C ARG A 76 0.68 -17.79 2.64
N LEU A 77 0.87 -16.85 1.71
CA LEU A 77 0.05 -15.64 1.63
C LEU A 77 -1.42 -15.96 1.34
N VAL A 78 -1.69 -16.85 0.37
CA VAL A 78 -3.06 -17.28 0.03
C VAL A 78 -3.76 -17.91 1.25
N ARG A 79 -3.05 -18.76 2.02
CA ARG A 79 -3.60 -19.35 3.25
C ARG A 79 -3.89 -18.29 4.31
N ALA A 80 -2.99 -17.31 4.49
CA ALA A 80 -3.18 -16.24 5.47
C ALA A 80 -4.41 -15.38 5.14
N VAL A 81 -4.56 -14.97 3.87
CA VAL A 81 -5.72 -14.21 3.38
C VAL A 81 -7.00 -15.03 3.54
N ARG A 82 -7.01 -16.31 3.12
CA ARG A 82 -8.18 -17.19 3.26
C ARG A 82 -8.62 -17.37 4.71
N ARG A 83 -7.67 -17.58 5.64
CA ARG A 83 -7.96 -17.67 7.08
C ARG A 83 -8.61 -16.39 7.60
N ARG A 84 -8.10 -15.22 7.22
CA ARG A 84 -8.68 -13.93 7.61
C ARG A 84 -10.12 -13.79 7.11
N HIS A 85 -10.39 -14.12 5.85
CA HIS A 85 -11.76 -14.10 5.32
C HIS A 85 -12.70 -15.06 6.06
N LEU A 86 -12.25 -16.28 6.38
CA LEU A 86 -13.05 -17.23 7.15
C LEU A 86 -13.37 -16.72 8.56
N LEU A 87 -12.41 -16.09 9.25
CA LEU A 87 -12.64 -15.52 10.58
C LEU A 87 -13.61 -14.33 10.53
N VAL A 88 -13.43 -13.42 9.57
CA VAL A 88 -14.31 -12.26 9.40
C VAL A 88 -15.74 -12.69 9.05
N THR A 89 -15.89 -13.66 8.14
CA THR A 89 -17.21 -14.20 7.76
C THR A 89 -17.87 -14.95 8.92
N ALA A 90 -17.14 -15.78 9.66
CA ALA A 90 -17.67 -16.46 10.84
C ALA A 90 -18.13 -15.47 11.92
N ALA A 91 -17.33 -14.43 12.20
CA ALA A 91 -17.71 -13.37 13.13
C ALA A 91 -18.97 -12.63 12.67
N ALA A 92 -19.08 -12.29 11.39
CA ALA A 92 -20.26 -11.63 10.84
C ALA A 92 -21.52 -12.49 10.96
N VAL A 93 -21.42 -13.80 10.69
CA VAL A 93 -22.55 -14.75 10.84
C VAL A 93 -22.98 -14.86 12.31
N LEU A 94 -22.04 -14.94 13.25
CA LEU A 94 -22.35 -14.97 14.68
C LEU A 94 -23.06 -13.69 15.13
N VAL A 95 -22.58 -12.52 14.71
CA VAL A 95 -23.24 -11.24 15.02
C VAL A 95 -24.65 -11.18 14.45
N ALA A 96 -24.84 -11.62 13.20
CA ALA A 96 -26.16 -11.69 12.57
C ALA A 96 -27.10 -12.67 13.30
N ALA A 97 -26.60 -13.82 13.75
CA ALA A 97 -27.39 -14.79 14.51
C ALA A 97 -27.82 -14.24 15.89
N VAL A 98 -26.90 -13.60 16.63
CA VAL A 98 -27.20 -13.01 17.94
C VAL A 98 -28.20 -11.87 17.80
N THR A 99 -28.00 -10.98 16.83
CA THR A 99 -28.94 -9.86 16.59
C THR A 99 -30.32 -10.36 16.16
N GLY A 100 -30.39 -11.37 15.28
CA GLY A 100 -31.65 -12.03 14.91
C GLY A 100 -32.38 -12.67 16.09
N ALA A 101 -31.65 -13.37 16.97
CA ALA A 101 -32.23 -13.98 18.17
C ALA A 101 -32.78 -12.94 19.15
N VAL A 102 -32.04 -11.85 19.38
CA VAL A 102 -32.47 -10.75 20.26
C VAL A 102 -33.74 -10.08 19.72
N LEU A 103 -33.79 -9.79 18.41
CA LEU A 103 -34.97 -9.21 17.78
C LEU A 103 -36.18 -10.15 17.84
N GLY A 104 -35.98 -11.45 17.63
CA GLY A 104 -37.04 -12.46 17.73
C GLY A 104 -37.61 -12.58 19.15
N VAL A 105 -36.74 -12.57 20.17
CA VAL A 105 -37.18 -12.58 21.58
C VAL A 105 -37.94 -11.31 21.94
N LEU A 106 -37.46 -10.14 21.47
CA LEU A 106 -38.14 -8.86 21.70
C LEU A 106 -39.54 -8.86 21.08
N PHE A 107 -39.68 -9.37 19.85
CA PHE A 107 -40.96 -9.46 19.14
C PHE A 107 -41.94 -10.45 19.78
N CYS A 108 -41.45 -11.51 20.44
CA CYS A 108 -42.29 -12.47 21.16
C CYS A 108 -42.78 -11.94 22.53
N TYR A 109 -42.15 -10.89 23.06
CA TYR A 109 -42.48 -10.25 24.33
C TYR A 109 -43.42 -9.03 24.22
N LEU A 110 -43.74 -8.61 23.00
CA LEU A 110 -44.67 -7.52 22.66
C LEU A 110 -46.03 -8.09 22.24
#